data_AF-A0A8H5R1K7-F1
#
_entry.id   AF-A0A8H5R1K7-F1
#
_cell.length_a   1.000
_cell.length_b   1.000
_cell.length_c   1.000
_cell.angle_alpha   90.00
_cell.angle_beta   90.00
_cell.angle_gamma   90.00
#
_symmetry.space_group_name_H-M   'P 1'
#
loop_
_entity.id
_entity.type
_entity.pdbx_description
1 polymer ?
#
loop_
_entity_poly.entity_id
_entity_poly.type
_entity_poly.pdbx_seq_one_letter_code
_entity_poly.pdbx_strand_id
1 'polypeptide(L)'
;MSMINAHDLEGKTVAFVNFATGTAIDLKDGFTNPPDGTPCIGWQAHLNENQQWKCVKYQHGPDDQPQFRLQNIRASGRAMDLYNGGTSDGTQIVGWQYSGFGGHQLWCIRPVGYFPAHGTIVKIENIPAGTFVTLQGGSAQYG
;
A
#
# COMPACT_ATOMS: atom_id res chain seq x y z
N MET A 1 19.67 -5.85 12.28
CA MET A 1 18.61 -4.82 12.22
C MET A 1 17.41 -5.33 13.02
N SER A 2 16.66 -4.46 13.69
CA SER A 2 15.40 -4.83 14.35
C SER A 2 14.20 -4.62 13.43
N MET A 3 13.03 -5.10 13.86
CA MET A 3 11.75 -4.79 13.22
C MET A 3 11.54 -3.27 13.14
N ILE A 4 10.93 -2.78 12.06
CA ILE A 4 10.52 -1.37 11.97
C ILE A 4 9.37 -1.10 12.95
N ASN A 5 9.35 0.10 13.52
CA ASN A 5 8.17 0.61 14.22
C ASN A 5 7.29 1.36 13.20
N ALA A 6 5.98 1.11 13.19
CA ALA A 6 5.05 1.79 12.29
C ALA A 6 5.07 3.33 12.50
N HIS A 7 5.32 3.80 13.72
CA HIS A 7 5.44 5.23 14.02
C HIS A 7 6.60 5.91 13.27
N ASP A 8 7.65 5.17 12.93
CA ASP A 8 8.82 5.70 12.20
C ASP A 8 8.57 5.84 10.70
N LEU A 9 7.44 5.34 10.20
CA LEU A 9 7.07 5.42 8.79
C LEU A 9 6.50 6.78 8.39
N GLU A 10 6.18 7.65 9.34
CA GLU A 10 5.57 8.93 8.98
C GLU A 10 6.47 9.77 8.07
N GLY A 11 5.90 10.23 6.95
CA GLY A 11 6.60 10.98 5.92
C GLY A 11 7.60 10.17 5.09
N LYS A 12 7.81 8.88 5.39
CA LYS A 12 8.70 7.99 4.63
C LYS A 12 8.03 7.52 3.34
N THR A 13 8.86 7.32 2.32
CA THR A 13 8.48 6.62 1.09
C THR A 13 8.91 5.17 1.20
N VAL A 14 7.99 4.25 0.96
CA VAL A 14 8.21 2.80 1.04
C VAL A 14 7.77 2.10 -0.24
N ALA A 15 8.28 0.89 -0.45
CA ALA A 15 7.71 -0.07 -1.41
C ALA A 15 7.27 -1.31 -0.63
N PHE A 16 6.13 -1.88 -1.01
CA PHE A 16 5.65 -3.13 -0.43
C PHE A 16 5.98 -4.27 -1.39
N VAL A 17 6.93 -5.12 -0.99
CA VAL A 17 7.51 -6.14 -1.85
C VAL A 17 7.15 -7.53 -1.32
N ASN A 18 6.62 -8.38 -2.19
CA ASN A 18 6.55 -9.81 -1.95
C ASN A 18 7.90 -10.42 -2.33
N PHE A 19 8.69 -10.79 -1.33
CA PHE A 19 10.02 -11.37 -1.54
C PHE A 19 10.00 -12.75 -2.19
N ALA A 20 8.94 -13.53 -2.01
CA ALA A 20 8.84 -14.86 -2.61
C ALA A 20 8.64 -14.79 -4.12
N THR A 21 7.89 -13.79 -4.60
CA THR A 21 7.60 -13.59 -6.03
C THR A 21 8.44 -12.50 -6.66
N GLY A 22 9.17 -11.69 -5.89
CA GLY A 22 9.90 -10.54 -6.42
C GLY A 22 8.99 -9.47 -7.03
N THR A 23 7.72 -9.40 -6.63
CA THR A 23 6.76 -8.38 -7.10
C THR A 23 6.51 -7.31 -6.05
N ALA A 24 6.19 -6.08 -6.47
CA ALA A 24 5.80 -4.99 -5.59
C ALA A 24 4.36 -4.53 -5.88
N ILE A 25 3.74 -3.82 -4.92
CA ILE A 25 2.49 -3.10 -5.17
C ILE A 25 2.78 -1.94 -6.13
N ASP A 26 2.21 -2.03 -7.33
CA ASP A 26 2.45 -1.17 -8.47
C ASP A 26 1.15 -0.47 -8.90
N LEU A 27 1.17 0.85 -9.02
CA LEU A 27 0.06 1.57 -9.66
C LEU A 27 0.17 1.41 -11.18
N LYS A 28 -0.75 0.62 -11.75
CA LYS A 28 -0.69 0.10 -13.12
C LYS A 28 -0.38 1.20 -14.15
N ASP A 29 0.49 0.85 -15.09
CA ASP A 29 1.00 1.69 -16.20
C ASP A 29 1.79 2.95 -15.76
N GLY A 30 1.79 3.27 -14.47
CA GLY A 30 2.55 4.35 -13.86
C GLY A 30 2.22 5.75 -14.36
N PHE A 31 0.99 6.03 -14.83
CA PHE A 31 0.69 7.39 -15.28
C PHE A 31 0.95 8.46 -14.21
N THR A 32 1.38 9.65 -14.62
CA THR A 32 1.54 10.81 -13.70
C THR A 32 0.19 11.41 -13.30
N ASN A 33 -0.85 11.21 -14.14
CA ASN A 33 -2.23 11.56 -13.85
C ASN A 33 -3.16 10.41 -14.32
N PRO A 34 -3.19 9.29 -13.59
CA PRO A 34 -4.08 8.17 -13.93
C PRO A 34 -5.53 8.54 -13.63
N PRO A 35 -6.50 7.95 -14.34
CA PRO A 35 -7.91 8.04 -13.98
C PRO A 35 -8.14 7.43 -12.59
N ASP A 36 -9.18 7.90 -11.91
CA ASP A 36 -9.64 7.24 -10.68
C ASP A 36 -10.06 5.80 -10.98
N GLY A 37 -9.67 4.87 -10.11
CA GLY A 37 -9.91 3.44 -10.30
C GLY A 37 -8.79 2.72 -11.04
N THR A 38 -7.67 3.38 -11.37
CA THR A 38 -6.49 2.67 -11.93
C THR A 38 -6.05 1.57 -10.96
N PRO A 39 -5.96 0.30 -11.39
CA PRO A 39 -5.64 -0.80 -10.48
C PRO A 39 -4.25 -0.68 -9.83
N CYS A 40 -4.17 -1.04 -8.55
CA CYS A 40 -2.91 -1.42 -7.92
C CYS A 40 -2.72 -2.93 -8.12
N ILE A 41 -1.62 -3.31 -8.75
CA ILE A 41 -1.32 -4.70 -9.14
C ILE A 41 -0.02 -5.19 -8.50
N GLY A 42 0.21 -6.50 -8.52
CA GLY A 42 1.53 -7.07 -8.25
C GLY A 42 2.35 -7.11 -9.54
N TRP A 43 3.39 -6.28 -9.63
CA TRP A 43 4.28 -6.25 -10.80
C TRP A 43 5.74 -6.48 -10.39
N GLN A 44 6.60 -6.91 -11.33
CA GLN A 44 8.02 -7.13 -11.07
C GLN A 44 8.62 -5.94 -10.31
N ALA A 45 9.25 -6.21 -9.17
CA ALA A 45 9.85 -5.18 -8.33
C ALA A 45 11.03 -4.53 -9.07
N HIS A 46 10.81 -3.32 -9.55
CA HIS A 46 11.85 -2.44 -10.11
C HIS A 46 12.02 -1.17 -9.26
N LEU A 47 11.15 -0.98 -8.25
CA LEU A 47 11.21 0.08 -7.24
C LEU A 47 11.22 1.50 -7.85
N ASN A 48 10.67 1.66 -9.05
CA ASN A 48 10.47 2.97 -9.66
C ASN A 48 9.27 3.67 -9.03
N GLU A 49 9.05 4.92 -9.38
CA GLU A 49 8.14 5.83 -8.69
C GLU A 49 6.68 5.33 -8.61
N ASN A 50 6.20 4.54 -9.57
CA ASN A 50 4.85 3.95 -9.51
C ASN A 50 4.71 2.78 -8.51
N GLN A 51 5.81 2.28 -7.95
CA GLN A 51 5.85 1.27 -6.87
C GLN A 51 6.19 1.88 -5.50
N GLN A 52 6.34 3.20 -5.44
CA GLN A 52 6.75 3.93 -4.25
C GLN A 52 5.56 4.70 -3.64
N TRP A 53 5.35 4.50 -2.35
CA TRP A 53 4.20 4.97 -1.60
C TRP A 53 4.67 5.81 -0.41
N LYS A 54 4.34 7.10 -0.40
CA LYS A 54 4.57 7.98 0.74
C LYS A 54 3.52 7.72 1.82
N CYS A 55 3.99 7.39 3.01
CA CYS A 55 3.16 7.26 4.20
C CYS A 55 2.87 8.67 4.75
N VAL A 56 1.61 9.08 4.70
CA VAL A 56 1.15 10.36 5.26
C VAL A 56 0.15 10.08 6.37
N LYS A 57 0.53 10.33 7.62
CA LYS A 57 -0.26 10.07 8.80
C LYS A 57 -1.50 10.95 8.74
N TYR A 58 -2.65 10.29 8.83
CA TYR A 58 -3.95 10.96 8.88
C TYR A 58 -4.39 11.12 10.34
N GLN A 59 -4.35 10.04 11.12
CA GLN A 59 -4.78 10.05 12.53
C GLN A 59 -4.15 8.90 13.34
N HIS A 60 -4.45 8.87 14.64
CA HIS A 60 -4.20 7.69 15.48
C HIS A 60 -5.25 6.62 15.22
N GLY A 61 -4.82 5.38 15.10
CA GLY A 61 -5.66 4.20 14.94
C GLY A 61 -5.71 3.32 16.19
N PRO A 62 -6.24 2.10 16.05
CA PRO A 62 -6.25 1.11 17.12
C PRO A 62 -4.84 0.83 17.67
N ASP A 63 -4.74 0.60 18.98
CA ASP A 63 -3.48 0.26 19.67
C ASP A 63 -2.37 1.32 19.49
N ASP A 64 -2.75 2.59 19.40
CA ASP A 64 -1.90 3.76 19.11
C ASP A 64 -1.16 3.69 17.76
N GLN A 65 -1.49 2.72 16.91
CA GLN A 65 -0.85 2.60 15.60
C GLN A 65 -1.27 3.76 14.69
N PRO A 66 -0.34 4.36 13.92
CA PRO A 66 -0.70 5.39 12.96
C PRO A 66 -1.58 4.81 11.83
N GLN A 67 -2.61 5.57 11.47
CA GLN A 67 -3.35 5.37 10.22
C GLN A 67 -2.78 6.28 9.15
N PHE A 68 -2.36 5.69 8.04
CA PHE A 68 -1.75 6.38 6.93
C PHE A 68 -2.69 6.45 5.74
N ARG A 69 -2.57 7.56 5.02
CA ARG A 69 -2.83 7.57 3.59
C ARG A 69 -1.54 7.21 2.86
N LEU A 70 -1.60 6.21 1.99
CA LEU A 70 -0.46 5.77 1.18
C LEU A 70 -0.54 6.45 -0.19
N GLN A 71 0.25 7.51 -0.41
CA GLN A 71 0.21 8.32 -1.63
C GLN A 71 1.25 7.84 -2.63
N ASN A 72 0.85 7.59 -3.88
CA ASN A 72 1.81 7.22 -4.91
C ASN A 72 2.68 8.44 -5.25
N ILE A 73 4.01 8.27 -5.34
CA ILE A 73 4.89 9.43 -5.58
C ILE A 73 4.92 9.90 -7.04
N ARG A 74 4.57 9.03 -8.00
CA ARG A 74 4.51 9.36 -9.43
C ARG A 74 3.18 9.99 -9.81
N ALA A 75 2.10 9.38 -9.33
CA ALA A 75 0.73 9.81 -9.60
C ALA A 75 0.29 10.86 -8.58
N SER A 76 0.67 12.11 -8.83
CA SER A 76 0.33 13.24 -7.96
C SER A 76 -1.18 13.29 -7.71
N GLY A 77 -1.59 13.44 -6.45
CA GLY A 77 -3.00 13.44 -6.08
C GLY A 77 -3.63 12.07 -5.84
N ARG A 78 -2.93 10.94 -6.11
CA ARG A 78 -3.50 9.60 -5.97
C ARG A 78 -3.00 8.86 -4.73
N ALA A 79 -3.91 8.16 -4.07
CA ALA A 79 -3.61 7.29 -2.94
C ALA A 79 -4.12 5.88 -3.20
N MET A 80 -3.55 4.92 -2.47
CA MET A 80 -4.07 3.57 -2.37
C MET A 80 -5.46 3.62 -1.72
N ASP A 81 -6.44 3.02 -2.40
CA ASP A 81 -7.85 3.10 -2.05
C ASP A 81 -8.48 1.70 -2.14
N LEU A 82 -9.21 1.30 -1.11
CA LEU A 82 -10.07 0.12 -1.13
C LEU A 82 -11.34 0.45 -1.91
N TYR A 83 -11.49 -0.09 -3.10
CA TYR A 83 -12.54 0.34 -4.04
C TYR A 83 -13.94 0.35 -3.40
N ASN A 84 -14.55 1.54 -3.35
CA ASN A 84 -15.85 1.81 -2.72
C ASN A 84 -15.98 1.37 -1.25
N GLY A 85 -14.86 1.14 -0.55
CA GLY A 85 -14.86 0.64 0.83
C GLY A 85 -15.40 -0.78 0.95
N GLY A 86 -15.34 -1.57 -0.12
CA GLY A 86 -15.88 -2.92 -0.14
C GLY A 86 -15.23 -3.81 0.92
N THR A 87 -16.05 -4.48 1.73
CA THR A 87 -15.61 -5.38 2.80
C THR A 87 -15.53 -6.84 2.38
N SER A 88 -15.91 -7.15 1.14
CA SER A 88 -15.87 -8.51 0.60
C SER A 88 -14.46 -8.88 0.14
N ASP A 89 -14.10 -10.15 0.31
CA ASP A 89 -12.85 -10.68 -0.25
C ASP A 89 -12.77 -10.45 -1.76
N GLY A 90 -11.58 -10.07 -2.23
CA GLY A 90 -11.35 -9.72 -3.63
C GLY A 90 -11.79 -8.32 -4.04
N THR A 91 -12.26 -7.48 -3.10
CA THR A 91 -12.43 -6.04 -3.36
C THR A 91 -11.10 -5.46 -3.84
N GLN A 92 -11.14 -4.77 -4.98
CA GLN A 92 -9.94 -4.27 -5.63
C GLN A 92 -9.28 -3.13 -4.84
N ILE A 93 -7.95 -3.08 -4.92
CA ILE A 93 -7.17 -1.92 -4.53
C ILE A 93 -6.90 -1.09 -5.77
N VAL A 94 -7.20 0.20 -5.71
CA VAL A 94 -7.04 1.14 -6.82
C VAL A 94 -6.29 2.39 -6.40
N GLY A 95 -5.76 3.11 -7.38
CA GLY A 95 -5.40 4.51 -7.23
C GLY A 95 -6.64 5.37 -7.34
N TRP A 96 -6.88 6.19 -6.33
CA TRP A 96 -7.98 7.15 -6.33
C TRP A 96 -7.50 8.51 -5.86
N GLN A 97 -8.18 9.57 -6.28
CA GLN A 97 -7.93 10.91 -5.76
C GLN A 97 -7.95 10.89 -4.24
N TYR A 98 -6.87 11.34 -3.60
CA TYR A 98 -6.93 11.44 -2.16
C TYR A 98 -7.95 12.49 -1.74
N SER A 99 -8.74 12.16 -0.72
CA SER A 99 -9.71 13.07 -0.15
C SER A 99 -9.64 13.03 1.37
N GLY A 100 -10.10 14.11 2.02
CA GLY A 100 -10.24 14.15 3.47
C GLY A 100 -11.39 13.26 3.99
N PHE A 101 -12.25 12.78 3.09
CA PHE A 101 -13.46 12.02 3.37
C PHE A 101 -13.31 10.56 2.95
N GLY A 102 -13.69 9.63 3.83
CA GLY A 102 -13.84 8.21 3.50
C GLY A 102 -12.75 7.31 4.08
N GLY A 103 -13.21 6.20 4.67
CA GLY A 103 -12.37 5.20 5.31
C GLY A 103 -11.52 4.35 4.35
N HIS A 104 -11.73 4.48 3.04
CA HIS A 104 -11.17 3.60 2.02
C HIS A 104 -9.66 3.78 1.85
N GLN A 105 -9.13 4.93 2.28
CA GLN A 105 -7.73 5.32 2.15
C GLN A 105 -6.98 5.29 3.49
N LEU A 106 -7.59 4.72 4.53
CA LEU A 106 -7.04 4.66 5.89
C LEU A 106 -6.41 3.29 6.13
N TRP A 107 -5.08 3.25 6.09
CA TRP A 107 -4.29 2.03 6.17
C TRP A 107 -3.44 1.99 7.44
N CYS A 108 -3.46 0.87 8.15
CA CYS A 108 -2.44 0.56 9.15
C CYS A 108 -1.41 -0.40 8.55
N ILE A 109 -0.13 -0.04 8.68
CA ILE A 109 1.00 -0.92 8.36
C ILE A 109 1.40 -1.62 9.66
N ARG A 110 1.13 -2.92 9.76
CA ARG A 110 1.42 -3.71 10.97
C ARG A 110 2.65 -4.58 10.75
N PRO A 111 3.78 -4.28 11.41
CA PRO A 111 4.90 -5.20 11.50
C PRO A 111 4.47 -6.52 12.16
N VAL A 112 4.75 -7.65 11.52
CA VAL A 112 4.35 -8.98 12.01
C VAL A 112 5.51 -9.96 12.13
N GLY A 113 6.71 -9.57 11.68
CA GLY A 113 7.89 -10.42 11.76
C GLY A 113 9.12 -9.74 11.15
N TYR A 114 10.29 -10.31 11.44
CA TYR A 114 11.55 -9.90 10.86
C TYR A 114 12.30 -11.12 10.32
N PHE A 115 12.75 -11.04 9.07
CA PHE A 115 13.56 -12.06 8.43
C PHE A 115 14.90 -11.44 8.05
N PRO A 116 16.04 -11.95 8.52
CA PRO A 116 17.35 -11.33 8.28
C PRO A 116 17.65 -11.04 6.80
N ALA A 117 17.20 -11.91 5.89
CA ALA A 117 17.41 -11.75 4.44
C ALA A 117 16.40 -10.80 3.76
N HIS A 118 15.26 -10.50 4.40
CA HIS A 118 14.13 -9.82 3.77
C HIS A 118 13.63 -8.59 4.55
N GLY A 119 14.15 -8.33 5.75
CA GLY A 119 13.73 -7.22 6.59
C GLY A 119 12.41 -7.48 7.32
N THR A 120 11.63 -6.42 7.54
CA THR A 120 10.36 -6.50 8.27
C THR A 120 9.23 -6.93 7.34
N ILE A 121 8.48 -7.93 7.77
CA ILE A 121 7.23 -8.34 7.12
C ILE A 121 6.09 -7.56 7.74
N VAL A 122 5.20 -7.04 6.89
CA VAL A 122 4.07 -6.24 7.30
C VAL A 122 2.77 -6.80 6.76
N LYS A 123 1.68 -6.56 7.49
CA LYS A 123 0.32 -6.59 6.95
C LYS A 123 -0.13 -5.15 6.70
N ILE A 124 -0.92 -4.92 5.66
CA ILE A 124 -1.55 -3.62 5.39
C ILE A 124 -3.05 -3.81 5.58
N GLU A 125 -3.62 -3.14 6.57
CA GLU A 125 -5.02 -3.28 6.98
C GLU A 125 -5.80 -2.02 6.61
N ASN A 126 -6.94 -2.16 5.94
CA ASN A 126 -7.93 -1.09 5.88
C ASN A 126 -8.73 -1.11 7.19
N ILE A 127 -8.56 -0.10 8.04
CA ILE A 127 -9.16 -0.10 9.38
C ILE A 127 -10.69 -0.14 9.34
N PRO A 128 -11.38 0.70 8.53
CA PRO A 128 -12.84 0.72 8.53
C PRO A 128 -13.48 -0.56 7.98
N ALA A 129 -12.83 -1.22 7.02
CA ALA A 129 -13.32 -2.48 6.46
C ALA A 129 -12.89 -3.72 7.27
N GLY A 130 -11.83 -3.64 8.06
CA GLY A 130 -11.24 -4.79 8.76
C GLY A 130 -10.59 -5.82 7.81
N THR A 131 -10.29 -5.41 6.58
CA THR A 131 -9.71 -6.26 5.52
C THR A 131 -8.22 -5.98 5.35
N PHE A 132 -7.49 -6.96 4.81
CA PHE A 132 -6.05 -6.84 4.55
C PHE A 132 -5.76 -6.85 3.05
N VAL A 133 -4.76 -6.05 2.64
CA VAL A 133 -4.23 -6.13 1.27
C VAL A 133 -3.59 -7.49 1.06
N THR A 134 -3.93 -8.14 -0.04
CA THR A 134 -3.24 -9.33 -0.54
C THR A 134 -2.76 -9.07 -1.96
N LEU A 135 -1.64 -9.70 -2.33
CA LEU A 135 -1.17 -9.71 -3.72
C LEU A 135 -1.70 -10.98 -4.38
N GLN A 136 -2.77 -10.84 -5.16
CA GLN A 136 -3.34 -11.93 -5.94
C GLN A 136 -2.86 -11.87 -7.39
N GLY A 137 -2.45 -13.01 -7.95
CA GLY A 137 -2.03 -13.11 -9.36
C GLY A 137 -0.69 -12.44 -9.70
N GLY A 138 0.14 -12.09 -8.69
CA GLY A 138 1.46 -11.53 -8.94
C GLY A 138 2.38 -12.56 -9.63
N SER A 139 2.81 -12.24 -10.85
CA SER A 139 3.81 -13.01 -11.61
C SER A 139 5.10 -12.21 -11.69
N ALA A 140 6.23 -12.83 -11.32
CA ALA A 140 7.56 -12.28 -11.59
C ALA A 140 7.95 -12.41 -13.07
N GLN A 141 7.17 -13.15 -13.86
CA GLN A 141 7.45 -13.46 -15.25
C GLN A 141 6.61 -12.60 -16.21
N TYR A 142 7.35 -11.74 -16.92
CA TYR A 142 7.13 -11.10 -18.23
C TYR A 142 5.84 -10.28 -18.50
N GLY A 143 6.07 -9.02 -18.89
CA GLY A 143 5.59 -8.42 -20.17
C GLY A 143 4.14 -8.05 -20.30
#